data_AF-A0A3M1Z4B0-F1
#
_entry.id   AF-A0A3M1Z4B0-F1
#
_cell.length_a   1.000
_cell.length_b   1.000
_cell.length_c   1.000
_cell.angle_alpha   90.00
_cell.angle_beta   90.00
_cell.angle_gamma   90.00
#
_symmetry.space_group_name_H-M   'P 1'
#
loop_
_entity.id
_entity.type
_entity.pdbx_description
1 polymer ?
#
loop_
_entity_poly.entity_id
_entity_poly.type
_entity_poly.pdbx_seq_one_letter_code
_entity_poly.pdbx_strand_id
1 'polypeptide(L)'
;VAPLSLSVNGVTLRLSGLAFLQAQSAGELVVNILMGQGAVSAMGETQITQQGAQVVVPMSAMSDDGLLTPVDVPQPAEAYDYGRLANLPLELLPQPAYVGVLLEELIAPPAAPGRDPLASVPFDAQCTIAASTAPARIRSGPSTSYPIIGEMPPYYSAQPDGLYAPEGGDAWWRLAPGAWVAWQAVFFEGACNEVPPVVFFGD
;
A
#
# COMPACT_ATOMS: atom_id res chain seq x y z
N VAL A 1 9.81 6.25 -19.82
CA VAL A 1 10.25 7.47 -19.12
C VAL A 1 11.51 7.10 -18.34
N ALA A 2 12.58 7.90 -18.42
CA ALA A 2 13.79 7.61 -17.64
C ALA A 2 13.50 7.83 -16.14
N PRO A 3 14.01 6.97 -15.24
CA PRO A 3 13.82 7.16 -13.80
C PRO A 3 14.45 8.48 -13.34
N LEU A 4 13.75 9.20 -12.47
CA LEU A 4 14.27 10.38 -11.79
C LEU A 4 15.42 9.94 -10.89
N SER A 5 16.51 10.71 -10.87
CA SER A 5 17.58 10.57 -9.89
C SER A 5 17.67 11.85 -9.08
N LEU A 6 17.43 11.75 -7.78
CA LEU A 6 17.53 12.84 -6.81
C LEU A 6 18.66 12.52 -5.84
N SER A 7 19.45 13.52 -5.46
CA SER A 7 20.40 13.40 -4.35
C SER A 7 19.99 14.37 -3.24
N VAL A 8 19.86 13.85 -2.02
CA VAL A 8 19.53 14.61 -0.81
C VAL A 8 20.60 14.31 0.23
N ASN A 9 21.48 15.27 0.48
CA ASN A 9 22.54 15.20 1.49
C ASN A 9 23.33 13.88 1.52
N GLY A 10 23.74 13.38 0.34
CA GLY A 10 24.52 12.13 0.23
C GLY A 10 23.68 10.86 0.12
N VAL A 11 22.36 10.95 0.27
CA VAL A 11 21.41 9.88 -0.09
C VAL A 11 21.02 10.05 -1.55
N THR A 12 21.11 8.97 -2.34
CA THR A 12 20.66 8.96 -3.73
C THR A 12 19.34 8.19 -3.82
N LEU A 13 18.31 8.84 -4.34
CA LEU A 13 17.02 8.23 -4.67
C LEU A 13 16.92 8.10 -6.19
N ARG A 14 16.75 6.88 -6.68
CA ARG A 14 16.26 6.63 -8.04
C ARG A 14 14.80 6.25 -7.98
N LEU A 15 13.94 6.97 -8.69
CA LEU A 15 12.50 6.84 -8.58
C LEU A 15 11.85 6.69 -9.95
N SER A 16 10.97 5.71 -10.07
CA SER A 16 10.01 5.59 -11.16
C SER A 16 8.61 5.63 -10.56
N GLY A 17 8.07 6.84 -10.35
CA GLY A 17 6.76 7.06 -9.76
C GLY A 17 6.72 8.27 -8.83
N LEU A 18 6.01 8.14 -7.71
CA LEU A 18 5.81 9.20 -6.72
C LEU A 18 6.33 8.75 -5.36
N ALA A 19 7.12 9.62 -4.72
CA ALA A 19 7.61 9.42 -3.37
C ALA A 19 7.31 10.63 -2.49
N PHE A 20 7.09 10.39 -1.21
CA PHE A 20 7.03 11.41 -0.17
C PHE A 20 8.24 11.29 0.75
N LEU A 21 9.06 12.34 0.78
CA LEU A 21 10.31 12.38 1.52
C LEU A 21 10.13 13.24 2.77
N GLN A 22 10.58 12.72 3.91
CA GLN A 22 10.58 13.45 5.18
C GLN A 22 11.95 13.33 5.82
N ALA A 23 12.66 14.45 5.94
CA ALA A 23 13.84 14.54 6.78
C ALA A 23 13.44 15.09 8.15
N GLN A 24 13.67 14.33 9.22
CA GLN A 24 13.40 14.75 10.58
C GLN A 24 14.69 15.25 11.24
N SER A 25 14.61 16.37 11.96
CA SER A 25 15.75 16.94 12.70
C SER A 25 16.29 16.00 13.79
N ALA A 26 15.49 15.02 14.20
CA ALA A 26 15.82 14.00 15.19
C ALA A 26 16.66 12.83 14.64
N GLY A 27 16.99 12.80 13.34
CA GLY A 27 18.04 11.91 12.81
C GLY A 27 17.58 10.85 11.80
N GLU A 28 16.57 11.12 10.97
CA GLU A 28 16.13 10.16 9.94
C GLU A 28 15.66 10.86 8.67
N LEU A 29 15.98 10.26 7.52
CA LEU A 29 15.31 10.51 6.25
C LEU A 29 14.41 9.31 5.94
N VAL A 30 13.10 9.55 5.90
CA VAL A 30 12.10 8.55 5.53
C VAL A 30 11.68 8.80 4.08
N VAL A 31 11.80 7.76 3.25
CA VAL A 31 11.38 7.78 1.84
C VAL A 31 10.20 6.84 1.69
N ASN A 32 8.99 7.39 1.53
CA ASN A 32 7.77 6.63 1.31
C ASN A 32 7.49 6.54 -0.20
N ILE A 33 7.31 5.35 -0.75
CA ILE A 33 6.92 5.18 -2.16
C ILE A 33 5.40 5.09 -2.23
N LEU A 34 4.76 6.16 -2.71
CA LEU A 34 3.31 6.22 -2.86
C LEU A 34 2.85 5.50 -4.12
N MET A 35 3.64 5.58 -5.19
CA MET A 35 3.36 4.96 -6.48
C MET A 35 4.65 4.52 -7.17
N GLY A 36 4.62 3.36 -7.81
CA GLY A 36 5.73 2.84 -8.60
C GLY A 36 6.82 2.18 -7.76
N GLN A 37 8.09 2.41 -8.12
CA GLN A 37 9.25 1.75 -7.50
C GLN A 37 10.38 2.74 -7.27
N GLY A 38 11.20 2.47 -6.26
CA GLY A 38 12.36 3.28 -5.90
C GLY A 38 13.58 2.45 -5.52
N ALA A 39 14.75 3.06 -5.61
CA ALA A 39 15.99 2.57 -5.03
C ALA A 39 16.61 3.70 -4.19
N VAL A 40 16.85 3.42 -2.91
CA VAL A 40 17.45 4.35 -1.96
C VAL A 40 18.85 3.88 -1.66
N SER A 41 19.85 4.71 -1.95
CA SER A 41 21.25 4.38 -1.76
C SER A 41 21.93 5.37 -0.82
N ALA A 42 22.67 4.86 0.16
CA ALA A 42 23.54 5.64 1.02
C ALA A 42 24.72 4.78 1.48
N MET A 43 25.89 5.40 1.66
CA MET A 43 27.09 4.73 2.17
C MET A 43 27.49 3.44 1.41
N GLY A 44 27.22 3.39 0.10
CA GLY A 44 27.57 2.26 -0.77
C GLY A 44 26.52 1.15 -0.86
N GLU A 45 25.52 1.15 0.03
CA GLU A 45 24.43 0.17 0.03
C GLU A 45 23.18 0.72 -0.63
N THR A 46 22.35 -0.18 -1.17
CA THR A 46 21.11 0.18 -1.86
C THR A 46 19.97 -0.71 -1.42
N GLN A 47 18.86 -0.09 -1.04
CA GLN A 47 17.59 -0.77 -0.77
C GLN A 47 16.61 -0.50 -1.90
N ILE A 48 16.03 -1.56 -2.44
CA ILE A 48 14.95 -1.48 -3.42
C ILE A 48 13.63 -1.43 -2.66
N THR A 49 12.72 -0.59 -3.13
CA THR A 49 11.42 -0.37 -2.52
C THR A 49 10.34 -0.20 -3.58
N GLN A 50 9.08 -0.38 -3.17
CA GLN A 50 7.92 -0.38 -4.04
C GLN A 50 6.76 0.37 -3.37
N GLN A 51 5.72 0.66 -4.15
CA GLN A 51 4.47 1.22 -3.65
C GLN A 51 4.02 0.53 -2.35
N GLY A 52 3.65 1.33 -1.35
CA GLY A 52 3.22 0.82 -0.05
C GLY A 52 4.33 0.66 0.96
N ALA A 53 5.59 0.77 0.53
CA ALA A 53 6.74 0.64 1.40
C ALA A 53 7.45 1.98 1.64
N GLN A 54 8.16 2.03 2.76
CA GLN A 54 9.13 3.05 3.10
C GLN A 54 10.53 2.46 3.24
N VAL A 55 11.53 3.32 3.11
CA VAL A 55 12.91 3.06 3.50
C VAL A 55 13.34 4.18 4.44
N VAL A 56 13.94 3.81 5.56
CA VAL A 56 14.51 4.74 6.52
C VAL A 56 16.02 4.77 6.35
N VAL A 57 16.57 5.98 6.20
CA VAL A 57 18.02 6.23 6.23
C VAL A 57 18.35 6.93 7.53
N PRO A 58 19.12 6.31 8.44
CA PRO A 58 19.60 6.98 9.65
C PRO A 58 20.49 8.18 9.28
N MET A 59 20.16 9.35 9.82
CA MET A 59 20.84 10.61 9.60
C MET A 59 21.49 11.11 10.89
N SER A 60 22.50 11.96 10.77
CA SER A 60 23.07 12.67 11.91
C SER A 60 22.01 13.53 12.59
N ALA A 61 22.25 13.88 13.86
CA ALA A 61 21.60 15.05 14.43
C ALA A 61 21.97 16.27 13.57
N MET A 62 21.08 17.27 13.55
CA MET A 62 21.35 18.52 12.84
C MET A 62 22.62 19.17 13.40
N SER A 63 23.65 19.30 12.58
CA SER A 63 24.89 19.99 12.94
C SER A 63 24.72 21.51 12.92
N ASP A 64 25.71 22.23 13.45
CA ASP A 64 25.70 23.70 13.51
C ASP A 64 25.63 24.37 12.12
N ASP A 65 25.99 23.64 11.06
CA ASP A 65 25.86 24.07 9.66
C ASP A 65 24.47 23.79 9.06
N GLY A 66 23.55 23.22 9.85
CA GLY A 66 22.18 22.90 9.44
C GLY A 66 22.06 21.69 8.52
N LEU A 67 23.13 20.92 8.31
CA LEU A 67 23.12 19.76 7.43
C LEU A 67 22.79 18.47 8.19
N LEU A 68 22.07 17.57 7.51
CA LEU A 68 21.83 16.20 7.96
C LEU A 68 22.56 15.27 7.01
N THR A 69 23.48 14.45 7.49
CA THR A 69 24.23 13.48 6.67
C THR A 69 23.90 12.05 7.08
N PRO A 70 23.86 11.08 6.16
CA PRO A 70 23.64 9.68 6.53
C PRO A 70 24.75 9.20 7.46
N VAL A 71 24.37 8.56 8.56
CA VAL A 71 25.30 7.95 9.54
C VAL A 71 25.31 6.43 9.47
N ASP A 72 24.37 5.85 8.74
CA ASP A 72 24.29 4.43 8.46
C ASP A 72 23.70 4.17 7.06
N VAL A 73 23.75 2.91 6.64
CA VAL A 73 23.13 2.44 5.39
C VAL A 73 21.60 2.47 5.48
N PRO A 74 20.88 2.50 4.33
CA PRO A 74 19.42 2.45 4.35
C PRO A 74 18.92 1.12 4.92
N GLN A 75 17.91 1.18 5.78
CA GLN A 75 17.28 0.00 6.39
C GLN A 75 16.43 -0.75 5.36
N PRO A 76 16.22 -2.07 5.53
CA PRO A 76 15.35 -2.85 4.66
C PRO A 76 13.97 -2.19 4.47
N ALA A 77 13.38 -2.32 3.29
CA ALA A 77 12.06 -1.78 3.02
C ALA A 77 10.99 -2.46 3.88
N GLU A 78 10.09 -1.67 4.43
CA GLU A 78 8.95 -2.10 5.26
C GLU A 78 7.69 -1.35 4.83
N ALA A 79 6.50 -1.83 5.19
CA ALA A 79 5.28 -1.06 4.93
C ALA A 79 5.29 0.29 5.66
N TYR A 80 4.82 1.33 5.00
CA TYR A 80 4.71 2.64 5.63
C TYR A 80 3.50 2.72 6.58
N ASP A 81 3.53 3.67 7.51
CA ASP A 81 2.37 4.03 8.32
C ASP A 81 1.34 4.79 7.46
N TYR A 82 0.27 4.08 7.06
CA TYR A 82 -0.81 4.67 6.26
C TYR A 82 -1.46 5.87 6.95
N GLY A 83 -1.68 5.82 8.26
CA GLY A 83 -2.36 6.88 9.00
C GLY A 83 -1.61 8.21 8.91
N ARG A 84 -0.27 8.14 8.86
CA ARG A 84 0.58 9.31 8.62
C ARG A 84 0.44 9.87 7.21
N LEU A 85 0.33 9.01 6.20
CA LEU A 85 0.28 9.42 4.79
C LEU A 85 -1.13 9.76 4.29
N ALA A 86 -2.17 9.29 4.96
CA ALA A 86 -3.57 9.54 4.61
C ALA A 86 -3.95 11.03 4.56
N ASN A 87 -3.21 11.86 5.30
CA ASN A 87 -3.44 13.31 5.39
C ASN A 87 -2.60 14.12 4.39
N LEU A 88 -1.88 13.45 3.49
CA LEU A 88 -1.17 14.16 2.43
C LEU A 88 -2.18 14.82 1.49
N PRO A 89 -1.98 16.09 1.11
CA PRO A 89 -2.87 16.81 0.20
C PRO A 89 -2.59 16.39 -1.25
N LEU A 90 -2.81 15.10 -1.57
CA LEU A 90 -2.51 14.50 -2.86
C LEU A 90 -3.38 15.07 -3.98
N GLU A 91 -4.54 15.65 -3.64
CA GLU A 91 -5.43 16.37 -4.55
C GLU A 91 -4.82 17.65 -5.13
N LEU A 92 -3.80 18.22 -4.48
CA LEU A 92 -3.08 19.39 -4.97
C LEU A 92 -2.01 19.04 -6.01
N LEU A 93 -1.77 17.74 -6.25
CA LEU A 93 -0.79 17.31 -7.22
C LEU A 93 -1.32 17.50 -8.65
N PRO A 94 -0.44 17.85 -9.62
CA PRO A 94 -0.85 18.00 -11.03
C PRO A 94 -1.42 16.72 -11.66
N GLN A 95 -1.06 15.56 -11.10
CA GLN A 95 -1.57 14.26 -11.48
C GLN A 95 -2.22 13.59 -10.27
N PRO A 96 -3.40 12.95 -10.43
CA PRO A 96 -4.03 12.21 -9.35
C PRO A 96 -3.06 11.16 -8.79
N ALA A 97 -2.88 11.19 -7.47
CA ALA A 97 -2.09 10.22 -6.74
C ALA A 97 -2.90 9.63 -5.60
N TYR A 98 -2.50 8.44 -5.17
CA TYR A 98 -3.14 7.73 -4.08
C TYR A 98 -2.06 7.17 -3.15
N VAL A 99 -2.41 7.07 -1.87
CA VAL A 99 -1.62 6.38 -0.85
C VAL A 99 -1.83 4.88 -1.10
N GLY A 100 -0.94 4.23 -1.86
CA GLY A 100 -1.06 2.81 -2.22
C GLY A 100 -0.41 1.90 -1.19
N VAL A 101 -1.11 0.91 -0.70
CA VAL A 101 -0.69 -0.05 0.34
C VAL A 101 0.18 -1.20 -0.19
N LEU A 102 0.99 -1.81 0.70
CA LEU A 102 1.82 -2.96 0.34
C LEU A 102 0.93 -4.20 0.20
N LEU A 103 0.67 -4.61 -1.03
CA LEU A 103 -0.32 -5.66 -1.32
C LEU A 103 -0.02 -6.99 -0.61
N GLU A 104 1.26 -7.33 -0.48
CA GLU A 104 1.74 -8.56 0.16
C GLU A 104 1.33 -8.65 1.64
N GLU A 105 1.02 -7.53 2.30
CA GLU A 105 0.50 -7.51 3.67
C GLU A 105 -1.02 -7.68 3.73
N LEU A 106 -1.72 -7.38 2.63
CA LEU A 106 -3.18 -7.44 2.57
C LEU A 106 -3.70 -8.79 2.10
N ILE A 107 -2.89 -9.53 1.35
CA ILE A 107 -3.30 -10.79 0.75
C ILE A 107 -2.41 -11.93 1.24
N ALA A 108 -3.05 -13.04 1.61
CA ALA A 108 -2.37 -14.26 2.02
C ALA A 108 -2.43 -15.31 0.91
N PRO A 109 -1.32 -16.01 0.61
CA PRO A 109 -1.34 -17.15 -0.28
C PRO A 109 -2.17 -18.30 0.32
N PRO A 110 -2.70 -19.21 -0.51
CA PRO A 110 -3.38 -20.39 0.00
C PRO A 110 -2.41 -21.28 0.80
N ALA A 111 -2.91 -21.91 1.86
CA ALA A 111 -2.11 -22.77 2.75
C ALA A 111 -1.44 -23.96 2.03
N ALA A 112 -1.99 -24.37 0.87
CA ALA A 112 -1.38 -25.34 -0.03
C ALA A 112 -1.81 -25.07 -1.48
N PRO A 113 -0.98 -25.41 -2.49
CA PRO A 113 -1.35 -25.24 -3.89
C PRO A 113 -2.68 -25.95 -4.24
N GLY A 114 -3.60 -25.21 -4.88
CA GLY A 114 -4.89 -25.75 -5.34
C GLY A 114 -5.92 -26.02 -4.24
N ARG A 115 -5.64 -25.67 -2.98
CA ARG A 115 -6.62 -25.75 -1.89
C ARG A 115 -7.51 -24.50 -1.92
N ASP A 116 -8.81 -24.71 -1.74
CA ASP A 116 -9.75 -23.63 -1.48
C ASP A 116 -9.39 -22.93 -0.15
N PRO A 117 -9.03 -21.63 -0.16
CA PRO A 117 -8.65 -20.89 1.03
C PRO A 117 -9.79 -20.70 2.02
N LEU A 118 -11.05 -20.82 1.58
CA LEU A 118 -12.22 -20.62 2.42
C LEU A 118 -12.74 -21.91 3.07
N ALA A 119 -12.32 -23.08 2.57
CA ALA A 119 -12.83 -24.38 3.01
C ALA A 119 -12.62 -24.69 4.51
N SER A 120 -11.73 -23.97 5.19
CA SER A 120 -11.48 -24.13 6.63
C SER A 120 -11.86 -22.92 7.47
N VAL A 121 -12.55 -21.93 6.91
CA VAL A 121 -13.01 -20.73 7.63
C VAL A 121 -14.32 -21.07 8.36
N PRO A 122 -14.35 -21.08 9.70
CA PRO A 122 -15.60 -21.23 10.45
C PRO A 122 -16.58 -20.09 10.16
N PHE A 123 -17.89 -20.34 10.25
CA PHE A 123 -18.92 -19.32 10.00
C PHE A 123 -18.86 -18.15 11.00
N ASP A 124 -18.35 -18.37 12.21
CA ASP A 124 -18.18 -17.39 13.28
C ASP A 124 -16.77 -16.76 13.30
N ALA A 125 -15.89 -17.16 12.38
CA ALA A 125 -14.59 -16.52 12.24
C ALA A 125 -14.71 -15.15 11.56
N GLN A 126 -13.66 -14.35 11.69
CA GLN A 126 -13.55 -13.07 10.99
C GLN A 126 -13.76 -13.27 9.47
N CYS A 127 -14.51 -12.34 8.86
CA CYS A 127 -14.77 -12.37 7.43
C CYS A 127 -13.47 -12.56 6.65
N THR A 128 -13.47 -13.57 5.79
CA THR A 128 -12.37 -13.88 4.90
C THR A 128 -12.92 -13.92 3.49
N ILE A 129 -12.32 -13.14 2.61
CA ILE A 129 -12.63 -13.18 1.18
C ILE A 129 -11.50 -13.88 0.44
N ALA A 130 -11.81 -14.47 -0.70
CA ALA A 130 -10.80 -15.08 -1.56
C ALA A 130 -11.09 -14.82 -3.03
N ALA A 131 -10.04 -14.53 -3.81
CA ALA A 131 -10.16 -14.50 -5.25
C ALA A 131 -10.61 -15.86 -5.76
N SER A 132 -11.47 -15.83 -6.78
CA SER A 132 -11.96 -17.03 -7.46
C SER A 132 -10.84 -17.71 -8.28
N THR A 133 -11.21 -18.47 -9.33
CA THR A 133 -10.25 -19.00 -10.30
C THR A 133 -9.59 -17.92 -11.15
N ALA A 134 -10.16 -16.71 -11.19
CA ALA A 134 -9.58 -15.54 -11.85
C ALA A 134 -8.99 -14.56 -10.82
N PRO A 135 -7.90 -13.84 -11.16
CA PRO A 135 -7.35 -12.81 -10.29
C PRO A 135 -8.37 -11.69 -10.04
N ALA A 136 -8.51 -11.25 -8.79
CA ALA A 136 -9.38 -10.15 -8.42
C ALA A 136 -8.59 -8.84 -8.46
N ARG A 137 -9.05 -7.87 -9.25
CA ARG A 137 -8.39 -6.56 -9.37
C ARG A 137 -8.59 -5.74 -8.10
N ILE A 138 -7.50 -5.22 -7.56
CA ILE A 138 -7.48 -4.31 -6.41
C ILE A 138 -7.39 -2.88 -6.95
N ARG A 139 -8.29 -2.01 -6.54
CA ARG A 139 -8.43 -0.63 -7.02
C ARG A 139 -8.27 0.38 -5.90
N SER A 140 -7.91 1.60 -6.30
CA SER A 140 -7.77 2.75 -5.39
C SER A 140 -9.08 3.26 -4.78
N GLY A 141 -10.23 2.84 -5.34
CA GLY A 141 -11.56 3.21 -4.85
C GLY A 141 -12.64 2.20 -5.25
N PRO A 142 -13.84 2.30 -4.68
CA PRO A 142 -14.91 1.31 -4.83
C PRO A 142 -15.75 1.52 -6.11
N SER A 143 -15.09 1.61 -7.26
CA SER A 143 -15.73 1.66 -8.58
C SER A 143 -14.75 1.23 -9.66
N THR A 144 -15.27 0.83 -10.83
CA THR A 144 -14.45 0.47 -11.99
C THR A 144 -13.75 1.67 -12.64
N SER A 145 -14.16 2.90 -12.31
CA SER A 145 -13.51 4.15 -12.73
C SER A 145 -12.16 4.39 -12.05
N TYR A 146 -11.95 3.84 -10.85
CA TYR A 146 -10.69 3.97 -10.11
C TYR A 146 -9.57 3.13 -10.72
N PRO A 147 -8.32 3.61 -10.77
CA PRO A 147 -7.21 2.83 -11.30
C PRO A 147 -6.97 1.54 -10.50
N ILE A 148 -6.54 0.50 -11.22
CA ILE A 148 -6.06 -0.76 -10.66
C ILE A 148 -4.68 -0.49 -10.04
N ILE A 149 -4.54 -0.77 -8.75
CA ILE A 149 -3.28 -0.65 -8.00
C ILE A 149 -2.62 -2.00 -7.75
N GLY A 150 -3.33 -3.09 -8.04
CA GLY A 150 -2.87 -4.44 -7.77
C GLY A 150 -3.83 -5.51 -8.23
N GLU A 151 -3.44 -6.75 -8.02
CA GLU A 151 -4.28 -7.92 -8.22
C GLU A 151 -4.08 -8.91 -7.07
N MET A 152 -5.18 -9.48 -6.58
CA MET A 152 -5.19 -10.64 -5.71
C MET A 152 -5.17 -11.88 -6.62
N PRO A 153 -4.08 -12.68 -6.62
CA PRO A 153 -4.00 -13.86 -7.46
C PRO A 153 -5.10 -14.88 -7.12
N PRO A 154 -5.44 -15.81 -8.04
CA PRO A 154 -6.42 -16.86 -7.77
C PRO A 154 -6.12 -17.59 -6.45
N TYR A 155 -7.16 -17.83 -5.65
CA TYR A 155 -7.10 -18.49 -4.34
C TYR A 155 -6.29 -17.78 -3.25
N TYR A 156 -5.80 -16.57 -3.49
CA TYR A 156 -5.32 -15.74 -2.40
C TYR A 156 -6.52 -15.22 -1.61
N SER A 157 -6.33 -15.07 -0.30
CA SER A 157 -7.36 -14.55 0.59
C SER A 157 -6.96 -13.21 1.19
N ALA A 158 -7.94 -12.49 1.70
CA ALA A 158 -7.75 -11.27 2.48
C ALA A 158 -8.83 -11.13 3.55
N GLN A 159 -8.60 -10.26 4.52
CA GLN A 159 -9.57 -9.89 5.54
C GLN A 159 -10.04 -8.46 5.27
N PRO A 160 -11.28 -8.25 4.79
CA PRO A 160 -11.76 -6.91 4.57
C PRO A 160 -12.01 -6.18 5.90
N ASP A 161 -11.72 -4.89 5.92
CA ASP A 161 -11.95 -3.99 7.06
C ASP A 161 -13.17 -3.07 6.85
N GLY A 162 -13.82 -3.17 5.70
CA GLY A 162 -14.98 -2.37 5.35
C GLY A 162 -15.76 -2.89 4.15
N LEU A 163 -17.04 -2.50 4.08
CA LEU A 163 -17.94 -2.80 2.98
C LEU A 163 -18.60 -1.51 2.47
N TYR A 164 -18.39 -1.17 1.20
CA TYR A 164 -19.15 -0.12 0.52
C TYR A 164 -20.21 -0.77 -0.36
N ALA A 165 -21.49 -0.48 -0.09
CA ALA A 165 -22.62 -1.02 -0.82
C ALA A 165 -23.66 0.10 -1.07
N PRO A 166 -23.48 0.91 -2.12
CA PRO A 166 -24.38 2.01 -2.42
C PRO A 166 -25.72 1.48 -2.93
N GLU A 167 -26.80 2.25 -2.73
CA GLU A 167 -28.10 1.89 -3.25
C GLU A 167 -28.07 1.85 -4.79
N GLY A 168 -28.38 0.68 -5.37
CA GLY A 168 -28.41 0.51 -6.82
C GLY A 168 -27.06 0.40 -7.53
N GLY A 169 -25.94 0.36 -6.79
CA GLY A 169 -24.59 0.18 -7.35
C GLY A 169 -23.94 -1.15 -6.96
N ASP A 170 -22.74 -1.38 -7.50
CA ASP A 170 -21.94 -2.56 -7.18
C ASP A 170 -21.34 -2.44 -5.76
N ALA A 171 -21.33 -3.55 -5.02
CA ALA A 171 -20.70 -3.61 -3.70
C ALA A 171 -19.17 -3.85 -3.81
N TRP A 172 -18.43 -3.31 -2.85
CA TRP A 172 -16.97 -3.38 -2.79
C TRP A 172 -16.48 -3.65 -1.37
N TRP A 173 -15.57 -4.62 -1.26
CA TRP A 173 -14.81 -4.87 -0.05
C TRP A 173 -13.62 -3.93 0.02
N ARG A 174 -13.44 -3.28 1.18
CA ARG A 174 -12.21 -2.56 1.51
C ARG A 174 -11.25 -3.52 2.19
N LEU A 175 -10.04 -3.66 1.67
CA LEU A 175 -8.95 -4.44 2.29
C LEU A 175 -8.12 -3.56 3.22
N ALA A 176 -7.91 -2.33 2.78
CA ALA A 176 -7.29 -1.25 3.52
C ALA A 176 -7.75 0.07 2.88
N PRO A 177 -7.54 1.20 3.55
CA PRO A 177 -7.72 2.51 2.92
C PRO A 177 -7.00 2.60 1.56
N GLY A 178 -7.76 2.92 0.51
CA GLY A 178 -7.24 2.96 -0.87
C GLY A 178 -7.02 1.60 -1.53
N ALA A 179 -7.49 0.49 -0.96
CA ALA A 179 -7.45 -0.83 -1.59
C ALA A 179 -8.82 -1.49 -1.52
N TRP A 180 -9.45 -1.63 -2.69
CA TRP A 180 -10.81 -2.10 -2.84
C TRP A 180 -10.89 -3.25 -3.85
N VAL A 181 -11.70 -4.25 -3.55
CA VAL A 181 -11.98 -5.35 -4.46
C VAL A 181 -13.49 -5.51 -4.62
N ALA A 182 -13.92 -5.71 -5.86
CA ALA A 182 -15.34 -5.83 -6.18
C ALA A 182 -15.93 -7.09 -5.53
N TRP A 183 -17.13 -6.97 -4.95
CA TRP A 183 -17.82 -8.07 -4.28
C TRP A 183 -17.92 -9.32 -5.16
N GLN A 184 -18.30 -9.14 -6.42
CA GLN A 184 -18.48 -10.21 -7.40
C GLN A 184 -17.18 -10.87 -7.88
N ALA A 185 -16.01 -10.31 -7.54
CA ALA A 185 -14.71 -10.84 -7.94
C ALA A 185 -14.16 -11.88 -6.94
N VAL A 186 -14.81 -12.03 -5.79
CA VAL A 186 -14.36 -12.87 -4.68
C VAL A 186 -15.48 -13.78 -4.17
N PHE A 187 -15.08 -14.89 -3.57
CA PHE A 187 -15.92 -15.65 -2.65
C PHE A 187 -15.65 -15.17 -1.22
N PHE A 188 -16.56 -15.43 -0.28
CA PHE A 188 -16.39 -15.02 1.11
C PHE A 188 -17.02 -16.02 2.07
N GLU A 189 -16.41 -16.18 3.25
CA GLU A 189 -16.87 -17.03 4.35
C GLU A 189 -16.59 -16.35 5.70
N GLY A 190 -17.25 -16.83 6.76
CA GLY A 190 -17.19 -16.25 8.10
C GLY A 190 -18.24 -15.16 8.34
N ALA A 191 -17.99 -14.31 9.33
CA ALA A 191 -18.89 -13.26 9.79
C ALA A 191 -18.89 -12.02 8.86
N CYS A 192 -19.07 -12.21 7.55
CA CYS A 192 -19.01 -11.14 6.54
C CYS A 192 -20.16 -10.13 6.60
N ASN A 193 -21.23 -10.46 7.31
CA ASN A 193 -22.30 -9.54 7.68
C ASN A 193 -21.91 -8.57 8.81
N GLU A 194 -20.79 -8.81 9.51
CA GLU A 194 -20.29 -7.96 10.59
C GLU A 194 -19.22 -6.97 10.12
N VAL A 195 -18.80 -7.04 8.86
CA VAL A 195 -17.84 -6.09 8.28
C VAL A 195 -18.46 -4.68 8.29
N PRO A 196 -17.80 -3.67 8.88
CA PRO A 196 -18.38 -2.34 9.03
C PRO A 196 -18.74 -1.70 7.67
N PRO A 197 -19.91 -1.07 7.55
CA PRO A 197 -20.22 -0.29 6.35
C PRO A 197 -19.31 0.94 6.27
N VAL A 198 -18.83 1.25 5.07
CA VAL A 198 -18.02 2.42 4.78
C VAL A 198 -18.82 3.37 3.91
N VAL A 199 -18.81 4.65 4.24
CA VAL A 199 -19.32 5.70 3.36
C VAL A 199 -18.17 6.24 2.53
N PHE A 200 -18.34 6.28 1.22
CA PHE A 200 -17.36 6.81 0.30
C PHE A 200 -17.89 8.13 -0.28
N PHE A 201 -17.18 9.24 -0.01
CA PHE A 201 -17.53 10.56 -0.50
C PHE A 201 -16.57 10.92 -1.64
N GLY A 202 -16.91 10.52 -2.86
CA GLY A 202 -16.07 10.79 -4.03
C GLY A 202 -16.74 10.28 -5.30
N ASP A 203 -17.57 11.13 -5.88
CA ASP A 203 -18.00 11.06 -7.29
C ASP A 203 -17.56 12.36 -7.99
#